data_AF-A0A444R1X9-F1
#
_entry.id   AF-A0A444R1X9-F1
#
_cell.length_a   1.000
_cell.length_b   1.000
_cell.length_c   1.000
_cell.angle_alpha   90.00
_cell.angle_beta   90.00
_cell.angle_gamma   90.00
#
_symmetry.space_group_name_H-M   'P 1'
#
loop_
_entity.id
_entity.type
_entity.pdbx_description
1 polymer ?
#
loop_
_entity_poly.entity_id
_entity_poly.type
_entity_poly.pdbx_seq_one_letter_code
_entity_poly.pdbx_strand_id
1 'polypeptide(L)'
;STTLAAMVGYLNQHADAHILTLEDPVEYLYASQRCLIQQREIGLHCMTFASGLRAALREDPDVILLGELRDSETIRLALTAAETGHLVLATLHTRGAAQAVERLVDSFPAQEKDPVRNQLAGSLRAVLSQKLEVDKQEGRVALFELLINTPAVGNLIREGKTHQLPHVIQTGQQVGMLTFQQSYQQRVGEGRL
;
A
#
# COMPACT_ATOMS: atom_id res chain seq x y z
N SER A 1 4.22 1.07 9.14
CA SER A 1 4.60 -0.30 9.49
C SER A 1 3.53 -1.05 10.27
N THR A 2 3.05 -0.59 11.43
CA THR A 2 2.06 -1.32 12.27
C THR A 2 0.78 -1.76 11.54
N THR A 3 0.22 -0.90 10.67
CA THR A 3 -0.97 -1.25 9.88
C THR A 3 -0.71 -2.40 8.90
N LEU A 4 0.44 -2.38 8.21
CA LEU A 4 0.84 -3.50 7.35
C LEU A 4 1.14 -4.75 8.17
N ALA A 5 1.77 -4.61 9.34
CA ALA A 5 2.01 -5.74 10.22
C ALA A 5 0.71 -6.40 10.70
N ALA A 6 -0.33 -5.61 10.99
CA ALA A 6 -1.66 -6.12 11.29
C ALA A 6 -2.30 -6.82 10.09
N MET A 7 -2.13 -6.30 8.86
CA MET A 7 -2.61 -6.94 7.64
C MET A 7 -1.90 -8.27 7.36
N VAL A 8 -0.57 -8.34 7.51
CA VAL A 8 0.21 -9.57 7.40
C VAL A 8 -0.21 -10.57 8.48
N GLY A 9 -0.39 -10.12 9.72
CA GLY A 9 -0.89 -10.94 10.81
C GLY A 9 -2.28 -11.52 10.54
N TYR A 10 -3.17 -10.72 9.94
CA TYR A 10 -4.48 -11.18 9.51
C TYR A 10 -4.36 -12.26 8.43
N LEU A 11 -3.55 -12.05 7.39
CA LEU A 11 -3.31 -13.04 6.34
C LEU A 11 -2.75 -14.35 6.91
N ASN A 12 -1.76 -14.26 7.80
CA ASN A 12 -1.14 -15.42 8.46
C ASN A 12 -2.12 -16.28 9.28
N GLN A 13 -3.25 -15.72 9.68
CA GLN A 13 -4.29 -16.41 10.44
C GLN A 13 -5.46 -16.91 9.58
N HIS A 14 -5.62 -16.39 8.35
CA HIS A 14 -6.83 -16.59 7.54
C HIS A 14 -6.59 -17.11 6.12
N ALA A 15 -5.33 -17.15 5.66
CA ALA A 15 -4.96 -17.65 4.34
C ALA A 15 -3.91 -18.76 4.45
N ASP A 16 -3.84 -19.59 3.42
CA ASP A 16 -2.76 -20.56 3.22
C ASP A 16 -1.90 -20.03 2.08
N ALA A 17 -0.90 -19.20 2.43
CA ALA A 17 -0.14 -18.41 1.46
C ALA A 17 1.35 -18.36 1.82
N HIS A 18 2.19 -18.14 0.81
CA HIS A 18 3.58 -17.77 0.95
C HIS A 18 3.71 -16.24 0.99
N ILE A 19 4.14 -15.71 2.15
CA ILE A 19 4.35 -14.28 2.37
C ILE A 19 5.85 -14.01 2.45
N LEU A 20 6.35 -13.16 1.56
CA LEU A 20 7.74 -12.70 1.57
C LEU A 20 7.79 -11.20 1.88
N THR A 21 8.59 -10.80 2.87
CA THR A 21 8.80 -9.40 3.23
C THR A 21 10.22 -8.94 2.87
N LEU A 22 10.34 -7.71 2.37
CA LEU A 22 11.57 -6.99 2.10
C LEU A 22 11.49 -5.65 2.85
N GLU A 23 12.31 -5.47 3.88
CA GLU A 23 12.22 -4.37 4.85
C GLU A 23 13.61 -3.76 5.14
N ASP A 24 13.64 -2.51 5.62
CA ASP A 24 14.87 -1.77 5.94
C ASP A 24 14.62 -0.79 7.11
N PRO A 25 14.83 -1.21 8.38
CA PRO A 25 15.06 -2.58 8.84
C PRO A 25 13.74 -3.35 9.06
N VAL A 26 13.82 -4.62 9.46
CA VAL A 26 12.63 -5.39 9.89
C VAL A 26 12.11 -4.84 11.23
N GLU A 27 10.86 -4.38 11.25
CA GLU A 27 10.26 -3.78 12.45
C GLU A 27 9.47 -4.77 13.31
N TYR A 28 8.84 -5.76 12.69
CA TYR A 28 8.00 -6.75 13.34
C TYR A 28 8.42 -8.15 12.92
N LEU A 29 8.60 -9.05 13.88
CA LEU A 29 8.88 -10.46 13.60
C LEU A 29 7.58 -11.25 13.57
N TYR A 30 7.37 -12.04 12.52
CA TYR A 30 6.21 -12.91 12.39
C TYR A 30 6.61 -14.37 12.62
N ALA A 31 5.92 -15.04 13.53
CA ALA A 31 5.92 -16.49 13.56
C ALA A 31 4.95 -17.02 12.50
N SER A 32 5.41 -17.96 11.66
CA SER A 32 4.54 -18.63 10.70
C SER A 32 3.41 -19.37 11.42
N GLN A 33 2.18 -19.23 10.94
CA GLN A 33 1.00 -19.94 11.45
C GLN A 33 0.37 -20.74 10.32
N ARG A 34 -0.57 -20.16 9.57
CA ARG A 34 -1.12 -20.77 8.35
C ARG A 34 -0.26 -20.46 7.12
N CYS A 35 0.36 -19.29 7.11
CA CYS A 35 1.25 -18.88 6.04
C CYS A 35 2.70 -19.31 6.30
N LEU A 36 3.42 -19.59 5.22
CA LEU A 36 4.88 -19.58 5.22
C LEU A 36 5.34 -18.12 5.16
N ILE A 37 6.03 -17.64 6.18
CA ILE A 37 6.54 -16.25 6.20
C ILE A 37 8.07 -16.25 6.13
N GLN A 38 8.60 -15.53 5.14
CA GLN A 38 10.02 -15.26 4.99
C GLN A 38 10.28 -13.76 5.05
N GLN A 39 11.10 -13.32 6.00
CA GLN A 39 11.44 -11.90 6.15
C GLN A 39 12.89 -11.66 5.71
N ARG A 40 13.07 -10.62 4.91
CA ARG A 40 14.39 -10.17 4.43
C ARG A 40 14.61 -8.73 4.81
N GLU A 41 15.80 -8.49 5.32
CA GLU A 41 16.29 -7.17 5.67
C GLU A 41 17.32 -6.74 4.63
N ILE A 42 17.18 -5.52 4.12
CA ILE A 42 18.14 -4.93 3.19
C ILE A 42 19.47 -4.67 3.93
N GLY A 43 20.59 -4.99 3.29
CA GLY A 43 21.93 -4.90 3.87
C GLY A 43 22.36 -6.14 4.64
N LEU A 44 21.42 -6.93 5.17
CA LEU A 44 21.71 -8.17 5.89
C LEU A 44 21.45 -9.43 5.05
N HIS A 45 20.24 -9.55 4.51
CA HIS A 45 19.79 -10.73 3.77
C HIS A 45 19.88 -10.53 2.24
N CYS A 46 19.76 -9.30 1.77
CA CYS A 46 19.90 -8.93 0.37
C CYS A 46 20.46 -7.50 0.24
N MET A 47 21.15 -7.20 -0.86
CA MET A 47 21.88 -5.93 -0.98
C MET A 47 20.97 -4.73 -1.27
N THR A 48 19.90 -4.94 -2.03
CA THR A 48 18.97 -3.87 -2.45
C THR A 48 17.54 -4.41 -2.57
N PHE A 49 16.54 -3.51 -2.47
CA PHE A 49 15.14 -3.87 -2.72
C PHE A 49 14.94 -4.50 -4.09
N ALA A 50 15.51 -3.93 -5.16
CA ALA A 50 15.34 -4.45 -6.51
C ALA A 50 15.94 -5.86 -6.69
N SER A 51 17.09 -6.16 -6.08
CA SER A 51 17.68 -7.51 -6.13
C SER A 51 16.88 -8.51 -5.30
N GLY A 52 16.44 -8.11 -4.10
CA GLY A 52 15.60 -8.93 -3.23
C GLY A 52 14.25 -9.27 -3.85
N LEU A 53 13.61 -8.29 -4.52
CA LEU A 53 12.31 -8.49 -5.19
C LEU A 53 12.43 -9.39 -6.42
N ARG A 54 13.49 -9.26 -7.23
CA ARG A 54 13.74 -10.19 -8.35
C ARG A 54 13.94 -11.63 -7.88
N ALA A 55 14.62 -11.83 -6.75
CA ALA A 55 14.78 -13.15 -6.15
C ALA A 55 13.43 -13.68 -5.65
N ALA A 56 12.69 -12.84 -4.90
CA ALA A 56 11.38 -13.18 -4.36
C ALA A 56 10.41 -13.68 -5.44
N LEU A 57 10.38 -13.06 -6.62
CA LEU A 57 9.52 -13.47 -7.74
C LEU A 57 9.81 -14.89 -8.30
N ARG A 58 10.92 -15.52 -7.90
CA ARG A 58 11.27 -16.91 -8.27
C ARG A 58 10.99 -17.91 -7.15
N GLU A 59 10.47 -17.44 -6.03
CA GLU A 59 10.22 -18.24 -4.83
C GLU A 59 8.73 -18.54 -4.63
N ASP A 60 7.94 -18.32 -5.69
CA ASP A 60 6.49 -18.57 -5.71
C ASP A 60 5.74 -17.91 -4.53
N PRO A 61 5.91 -16.59 -4.26
CA PRO A 61 5.17 -15.93 -3.20
C PRO A 61 3.74 -15.59 -3.66
N ASP A 62 2.77 -15.72 -2.77
CA ASP A 62 1.42 -15.20 -2.99
C ASP A 62 1.32 -13.72 -2.62
N VAL A 63 2.06 -13.32 -1.58
CA VAL A 63 2.05 -11.98 -1.01
C VAL A 63 3.48 -11.47 -0.86
N ILE A 64 3.72 -10.25 -1.35
CA ILE A 64 5.00 -9.57 -1.24
C ILE A 64 4.80 -8.27 -0.45
N LEU A 65 5.42 -8.18 0.72
CA LEU A 65 5.52 -6.91 1.45
C LEU A 65 6.84 -6.24 1.08
N LEU A 66 6.74 -5.03 0.57
CA LEU A 66 7.85 -4.12 0.32
C LEU A 66 7.79 -3.01 1.38
N GLY A 67 8.95 -2.59 1.86
CA GLY A 67 9.10 -1.40 2.70
C GLY A 67 8.67 -0.11 1.96
N GLU A 68 9.56 0.88 1.88
CA GLU A 68 9.25 2.13 1.18
C GLU A 68 9.56 2.03 -0.32
N LEU A 69 8.60 2.40 -1.17
CA LEU A 69 8.84 2.61 -2.60
C LEU A 69 9.53 3.95 -2.82
N ARG A 70 10.87 3.91 -2.92
CA ARG A 70 11.72 5.11 -3.06
C ARG A 70 12.07 5.45 -4.49
N ASP A 71 12.41 4.44 -5.29
CA ASP A 71 12.95 4.60 -6.63
C ASP A 71 12.07 3.92 -7.70
N SER A 72 12.23 4.36 -8.94
CA SER A 72 11.44 3.88 -10.09
C SER A 72 11.72 2.43 -10.46
N GLU A 73 12.90 1.89 -10.14
CA GLU A 73 13.24 0.48 -10.39
C GLU A 73 12.42 -0.43 -9.47
N THR A 74 12.39 -0.13 -8.18
CA THR A 74 11.61 -0.85 -7.17
C THR A 74 10.11 -0.72 -7.44
N ILE A 75 9.62 0.49 -7.78
CA ILE A 75 8.21 0.71 -8.14
C ILE A 75 7.82 -0.13 -9.37
N ARG A 76 8.67 -0.16 -10.40
CA ARG A 76 8.40 -0.94 -11.61
C ARG A 76 8.28 -2.43 -11.32
N LEU A 77 9.22 -2.98 -10.55
CA LEU A 77 9.17 -4.39 -10.16
C LEU A 77 7.93 -4.71 -9.31
N ALA A 78 7.53 -3.81 -8.41
CA ALA A 78 6.30 -3.95 -7.63
C ALA A 78 5.05 -3.98 -8.51
N LEU A 79 4.96 -3.09 -9.51
CA LEU A 79 3.85 -3.07 -10.47
C LEU A 79 3.81 -4.34 -11.32
N THR A 80 4.96 -4.82 -11.80
CA THR A 80 5.06 -6.09 -12.53
C THR A 80 4.65 -7.30 -11.68
N ALA A 81 5.04 -7.32 -10.40
CA ALA A 81 4.62 -8.37 -9.47
C ALA A 81 3.09 -8.36 -9.29
N ALA A 82 2.50 -7.18 -9.08
CA ALA A 82 1.06 -7.02 -8.93
C ALA A 82 0.29 -7.42 -10.20
N GLU A 83 0.81 -7.08 -11.39
CA GLU A 83 0.20 -7.43 -12.68
C GLU A 83 0.25 -8.95 -12.96
N THR A 84 1.27 -9.64 -12.46
CA THR A 84 1.41 -11.10 -12.60
C THR A 84 0.65 -11.90 -11.54
N GLY A 85 -0.17 -11.23 -10.71
CA GLY A 85 -1.12 -11.89 -9.80
C GLY A 85 -0.72 -11.91 -8.32
N HIS A 86 0.43 -11.35 -7.97
CA HIS A 86 0.90 -11.29 -6.59
C HIS A 86 0.17 -10.18 -5.82
N LEU A 87 -0.17 -10.41 -4.55
CA LEU A 87 -0.63 -9.33 -3.68
C LEU A 87 0.59 -8.54 -3.18
N VAL A 88 0.78 -7.32 -3.69
CA VAL A 88 1.86 -6.44 -3.27
C VAL A 88 1.37 -5.45 -2.21
N LEU A 89 1.99 -5.48 -1.04
CA LEU A 89 1.80 -4.50 0.04
C LEU A 89 3.03 -3.60 0.08
N ALA A 90 2.85 -2.28 0.05
CA ALA A 90 3.97 -1.35 0.03
C ALA A 90 3.65 -0.04 0.75
N THR A 91 4.69 0.70 1.14
CA THR A 91 4.54 2.02 1.77
C THR A 91 5.08 3.15 0.90
N LEU A 92 4.45 4.33 1.03
CA LEU A 92 4.94 5.60 0.50
C LEU A 92 4.73 6.70 1.54
N HIS A 93 5.61 7.69 1.57
CA HIS A 93 5.42 8.90 2.37
C HIS A 93 4.63 9.95 1.57
N THR A 94 3.31 9.92 1.71
CA THR A 94 2.39 10.90 1.11
C THR A 94 1.28 11.25 2.10
N ARG A 95 0.61 12.39 1.89
CA ARG A 95 -0.40 12.94 2.79
C ARG A 95 -1.82 12.47 2.48
N GLY A 96 -2.03 11.70 1.42
CA GLY A 96 -3.35 11.26 0.98
C GLY A 96 -3.27 10.37 -0.26
N ALA A 97 -4.40 9.73 -0.58
CA ALA A 97 -4.46 8.70 -1.60
C ALA A 97 -4.16 9.23 -3.00
N ALA A 98 -4.66 10.43 -3.34
CA ALA A 98 -4.38 11.06 -4.64
C ALA A 98 -2.88 11.34 -4.83
N GLN A 99 -2.22 11.85 -3.79
CA GLN A 99 -0.78 12.15 -3.82
C GLN A 99 0.06 10.87 -3.91
N ALA A 100 -0.38 9.76 -3.29
CA ALA A 100 0.28 8.46 -3.43
C ALA A 100 0.29 7.99 -4.89
N VAL A 101 -0.85 8.08 -5.57
CA VAL A 101 -0.98 7.75 -7.00
C VAL A 101 -0.08 8.64 -7.85
N GLU A 102 -0.10 9.96 -7.61
CA GLU A 102 0.77 10.91 -8.32
C GLU A 102 2.26 10.61 -8.10
N ARG A 103 2.70 10.38 -6.86
CA ARG A 103 4.10 10.06 -6.54
C ARG A 103 4.58 8.79 -7.26
N LEU A 104 3.73 7.77 -7.37
CA LEU A 104 4.07 6.54 -8.10
C LEU A 104 4.35 6.84 -9.57
N VAL A 105 3.54 7.67 -10.22
CA VAL A 105 3.69 8.02 -11.64
C VAL A 105 4.84 9.02 -11.85
N ASP A 106 4.98 10.01 -10.97
CA ASP A 106 5.97 11.08 -11.09
C ASP A 106 7.40 10.62 -10.81
N SER A 107 7.58 9.43 -10.24
CA SER A 107 8.89 8.79 -10.11
C SER A 107 9.50 8.36 -11.45
N PHE A 108 8.71 8.38 -12.54
CA PHE A 108 9.14 7.96 -13.87
C PHE A 108 9.36 9.15 -14.83
N PRO A 109 10.30 9.02 -15.79
CA PRO A 109 10.45 9.99 -16.89
C PRO A 109 9.16 10.20 -17.69
N ALA A 110 9.02 11.38 -18.32
CA ALA A 110 7.80 11.78 -19.01
C ALA A 110 7.28 10.74 -20.04
N GLN A 111 8.19 10.14 -20.81
CA GLN A 111 7.87 9.13 -21.83
C GLN A 111 7.34 7.80 -21.27
N GLU A 112 7.51 7.55 -19.97
CA GLU A 112 7.09 6.31 -19.30
C GLU A 112 5.85 6.50 -18.42
N LYS A 113 5.41 7.74 -18.17
CA LYS A 113 4.27 8.03 -17.29
C LYS A 113 2.97 7.42 -17.82
N ASP A 114 2.74 7.43 -19.13
CA ASP A 114 1.53 6.86 -19.74
C ASP A 114 1.43 5.33 -19.54
N PRO A 115 2.44 4.53 -19.92
CA PRO A 115 2.47 3.11 -19.58
C PRO A 115 2.28 2.82 -18.08
N VAL A 116 2.98 3.55 -17.22
CA VAL A 116 2.90 3.36 -15.76
C VAL A 116 1.50 3.67 -15.23
N ARG A 117 0.84 4.73 -15.72
CA ARG A 117 -0.56 5.03 -15.36
C ARG A 117 -1.49 3.90 -15.74
N ASN A 118 -1.33 3.35 -16.94
CA ASN A 118 -2.17 2.24 -17.41
C ASN A 118 -1.97 0.98 -16.57
N GLN A 119 -0.72 0.63 -16.26
CA GLN A 119 -0.39 -0.50 -15.41
C GLN A 119 -0.92 -0.30 -13.98
N LEU A 120 -0.70 0.88 -13.38
CA LEU A 120 -1.19 1.23 -12.06
C LEU A 120 -2.72 1.16 -11.99
N ALA A 121 -3.43 1.69 -12.99
CA ALA A 121 -4.88 1.64 -13.06
C ALA A 121 -5.45 0.22 -13.12
N GLY A 122 -4.70 -0.72 -13.72
CA GLY A 122 -5.07 -2.14 -13.79
C GLY A 122 -4.75 -2.93 -12.52
N SER A 123 -3.62 -2.63 -11.89
CA SER A 123 -3.09 -3.45 -10.79
C SER A 123 -3.38 -2.90 -9.39
N LEU A 124 -3.65 -1.59 -9.23
CA LEU A 124 -3.93 -1.00 -7.93
C LEU A 124 -5.22 -1.59 -7.33
N ARG A 125 -5.19 -1.96 -6.05
CA ARG A 125 -6.39 -2.41 -5.32
C ARG A 125 -6.96 -1.32 -4.43
N ALA A 126 -6.11 -0.72 -3.61
CA ALA A 126 -6.49 0.35 -2.70
C ALA A 126 -5.28 1.19 -2.31
N VAL A 127 -5.54 2.40 -1.83
CA VAL A 127 -4.57 3.23 -1.12
C VAL A 127 -5.15 3.58 0.24
N LEU A 128 -4.46 3.16 1.30
CA LEU A 128 -4.78 3.52 2.68
C LEU A 128 -3.77 4.58 3.17
N SER A 129 -4.25 5.80 3.34
CA SER A 129 -3.47 6.88 3.95
C SER A 129 -3.81 6.96 5.44
N GLN A 130 -2.80 7.20 6.26
CA GLN A 130 -2.96 7.23 7.72
C GLN A 130 -2.26 8.43 8.35
N LYS A 131 -2.83 8.94 9.44
CA LYS A 131 -2.17 9.88 10.36
C LYS A 131 -2.59 9.59 11.80
N LEU A 132 -1.77 9.99 12.75
CA LEU A 132 -2.01 9.79 14.18
C LEU A 132 -2.29 11.14 14.84
N GLU A 133 -3.41 11.23 15.54
CA GLU A 133 -3.81 12.40 16.34
C GLU A 133 -3.71 12.07 17.83
N VAL A 134 -3.60 13.10 18.68
CA VAL A 134 -3.62 12.93 20.14
C VAL A 134 -5.02 12.51 20.58
N ASP A 135 -5.11 11.42 21.34
CA ASP A 135 -6.37 10.93 21.88
C ASP A 135 -6.75 11.69 23.17
N LYS A 136 -8.04 11.99 23.35
CA LYS A 136 -8.58 12.60 24.58
C LYS A 136 -8.50 11.68 25.80
N GLN A 137 -8.49 10.37 25.59
CA GLN A 137 -8.47 9.38 26.66
C GLN A 137 -7.03 9.13 27.11
N GLU A 138 -6.18 8.63 26.20
CA GLU A 138 -4.74 8.48 26.40
C GLU A 138 -4.04 8.11 25.07
N GLY A 139 -2.81 8.58 24.86
CA GLY A 139 -1.99 8.15 23.71
C GLY A 139 -2.41 8.79 22.38
N ARG A 140 -2.51 7.97 21.32
CA ARG A 140 -2.83 8.43 19.97
C ARG A 140 -3.89 7.56 19.30
N VAL A 141 -4.70 8.17 18.45
CA VAL A 141 -5.69 7.50 17.60
C VAL A 141 -5.35 7.67 16.13
N ALA A 142 -5.51 6.60 15.36
CA ALA A 142 -5.31 6.63 13.92
C ALA A 142 -6.56 7.15 13.20
N LEU A 143 -6.33 8.10 12.30
CA LEU A 143 -7.25 8.54 11.26
C LEU A 143 -6.82 7.95 9.93
N PHE A 144 -7.80 7.56 9.13
CA PHE A 144 -7.59 6.92 7.86
C PHE A 144 -8.32 7.65 6.73
N GLU A 145 -7.71 7.62 5.55
CA GLU A 145 -8.36 7.86 4.28
C GLU A 145 -8.14 6.62 3.40
N LEU A 146 -9.21 6.12 2.80
CA LEU A 146 -9.20 4.89 2.00
C LEU A 146 -9.77 5.16 0.62
N LEU A 147 -8.92 5.01 -0.39
CA LEU A 147 -9.29 4.96 -1.80
C LEU A 147 -9.32 3.50 -2.26
N ILE A 148 -10.43 3.07 -2.87
CA ILE A 148 -10.55 1.74 -3.48
C ILE A 148 -10.54 1.89 -5.00
N ASN A 149 -9.75 1.09 -5.72
CA ASN A 149 -9.65 1.22 -7.18
C ASN A 149 -10.86 0.59 -7.87
N THR A 150 -11.94 1.37 -8.01
CA THR A 150 -13.10 1.02 -8.84
C THR A 150 -12.82 1.28 -10.32
N PRO A 151 -13.65 0.80 -11.27
CA PRO A 151 -13.49 1.13 -12.68
C PRO A 151 -13.43 2.65 -12.96
N ALA A 152 -14.19 3.45 -12.21
CA ALA A 152 -14.16 4.91 -12.32
C ALA A 152 -12.83 5.50 -11.83
N VAL A 153 -12.30 5.02 -10.70
CA VAL A 153 -10.98 5.42 -10.20
C VAL A 153 -9.89 5.03 -11.20
N GLY A 154 -9.92 3.80 -11.71
CA GLY A 154 -8.99 3.32 -12.73
C GLY A 154 -9.00 4.21 -13.98
N ASN A 155 -10.17 4.63 -14.46
CA ASN A 155 -10.28 5.57 -15.59
C ASN A 155 -9.62 6.92 -15.28
N LEU A 156 -9.87 7.49 -14.09
CA LEU A 156 -9.23 8.75 -13.69
C LEU A 156 -7.70 8.64 -13.61
N ILE A 157 -7.18 7.49 -13.14
CA ILE A 157 -5.74 7.22 -13.12
C ILE A 157 -5.18 7.17 -14.55
N ARG A 158 -5.82 6.45 -15.48
CA ARG A 158 -5.38 6.37 -16.89
C ARG A 158 -5.37 7.73 -17.58
N GLU A 159 -6.38 8.56 -17.32
CA GLU A 159 -6.50 9.91 -17.88
C GLU A 159 -5.61 10.94 -17.18
N GLY A 160 -4.90 10.57 -16.11
CA GLY A 160 -4.08 11.50 -15.33
C GLY A 160 -4.88 12.55 -14.55
N LYS A 161 -6.17 12.28 -14.26
CA LYS A 161 -7.09 13.17 -13.53
C LYS A 161 -7.12 12.88 -12.03
N THR A 162 -5.95 12.64 -11.43
CA THR A 162 -5.77 12.28 -10.00
C THR A 162 -6.33 13.32 -9.03
N HIS A 163 -6.32 14.60 -9.42
CA HIS A 163 -6.93 15.70 -8.65
C HIS A 163 -8.44 15.53 -8.37
N GLN A 164 -9.14 14.66 -9.12
CA GLN A 164 -10.56 14.37 -8.90
C GLN A 164 -10.80 13.25 -7.89
N LEU A 165 -9.77 12.47 -7.53
CA LEU A 165 -9.88 11.34 -6.61
C LEU A 165 -10.43 11.73 -5.22
N PRO A 166 -10.09 12.88 -4.61
CA PRO A 166 -10.69 13.28 -3.33
C PRO A 166 -12.23 13.36 -3.36
N HIS A 167 -12.80 13.85 -4.47
CA HIS A 167 -14.25 13.90 -4.65
C HIS A 167 -14.86 12.50 -4.80
N VAL A 168 -14.16 11.60 -5.49
CA VAL A 168 -14.58 10.19 -5.61
C VAL A 168 -14.56 9.49 -4.25
N ILE A 169 -13.52 9.71 -3.42
CA ILE A 169 -13.45 9.15 -2.06
C ILE A 169 -14.61 9.66 -1.22
N GLN A 170 -14.92 10.96 -1.30
CA GLN A 170 -16.02 11.58 -0.55
C GLN A 170 -17.38 10.95 -0.87
N THR A 171 -17.63 10.65 -2.14
CA THR A 171 -18.90 10.08 -2.62
C THR A 171 -18.93 8.55 -2.63
N GLY A 172 -17.77 7.89 -2.48
CA GLY A 172 -17.60 6.44 -2.58
C GLY A 172 -17.82 5.65 -1.29
N GLN A 173 -18.49 6.21 -0.29
CA GLN A 173 -18.72 5.51 0.99
C GLN A 173 -19.42 4.15 0.81
N GLN A 174 -20.35 4.05 -0.15
CA GLN A 174 -21.10 2.82 -0.43
C GLN A 174 -20.23 1.65 -0.87
N VAL A 175 -19.05 1.94 -1.45
CA VAL A 175 -18.07 0.92 -1.84
C VAL A 175 -16.92 0.78 -0.84
N GLY A 176 -17.06 1.38 0.35
CA GLY A 176 -16.11 1.28 1.45
C GLY A 176 -15.02 2.35 1.47
N MET A 177 -15.10 3.39 0.63
CA MET A 177 -14.15 4.52 0.71
C MET A 177 -14.40 5.36 1.97
N LEU A 178 -13.34 6.01 2.44
CA LEU A 178 -13.37 6.82 3.65
C LEU A 178 -12.49 8.06 3.47
N THR A 179 -12.99 9.24 3.79
CA THR A 179 -12.15 10.45 3.86
C THR A 179 -11.56 10.63 5.26
N PHE A 180 -10.45 11.35 5.39
CA PHE A 180 -9.92 11.73 6.70
C PHE A 180 -10.96 12.50 7.55
N GLN A 181 -11.79 13.34 6.94
CA GLN A 181 -12.84 14.06 7.66
C GLN A 181 -13.89 13.11 8.24
N GLN A 182 -14.31 12.10 7.47
CA GLN A 182 -15.25 11.09 7.94
C GLN A 182 -14.62 10.25 9.06
N SER A 183 -13.36 9.82 8.90
CA SER A 183 -12.62 9.11 9.95
C SER A 183 -12.51 9.96 11.23
N TYR A 184 -12.25 11.26 11.11
CA TYR A 184 -12.22 12.19 12.25
C TYR A 184 -13.58 12.23 12.97
N GLN A 185 -14.68 12.41 12.22
CA GLN A 185 -16.02 12.44 12.81
C GLN A 185 -16.39 11.12 13.51
N GLN A 186 -15.95 9.98 12.98
CA GLN A 186 -16.11 8.68 13.66
C GLN A 186 -15.38 8.67 15.02
N ARG A 187 -14.12 9.12 15.07
CA ARG A 187 -13.37 9.20 16.34
C ARG A 187 -13.93 10.20 17.33
N VAL A 188 -14.52 11.30 16.86
CA VAL A 188 -15.27 12.24 17.72
C VAL A 188 -16.52 11.58 18.30
N GLY A 189 -17.28 10.86 17.47
CA GLY A 189 -18.46 10.09 17.93
C GLY A 189 -18.13 8.99 18.94
N GLU A 190 -16.93 8.41 18.84
CA GLU A 190 -16.37 7.44 19.81
C GLU A 190 -15.83 8.12 21.09
N GLY A 191 -15.80 9.45 21.16
CA GLY A 191 -15.25 10.20 22.29
C GLY A 191 -13.72 10.15 22.40
N ARG A 192 -13.01 9.84 21.29
CA ARG A 192 -11.54 9.79 21.22
C ARG A 192 -10.92 11.12 20.78
N LEU A 193 -11.63 11.90 19.96
CA LEU A 193 -11.21 13.22 19.46
C LEU A 193 -12.20 14.32 19.81
#